data_AF-A0A0U1P1F8-F1
#
_entry.id   AF-A0A0U1P1F8-F1
#
_cell.length_a   1.000
_cell.length_b   1.000
_cell.length_c   1.000
_cell.angle_alpha   90.00
_cell.angle_beta   90.00
_cell.angle_gamma   90.00
#
_symmetry.space_group_name_H-M   'P 1'
#
loop_
_entity.id
_entity.type
_entity.pdbx_description
1 polymer ?
#
loop_
_entity_poly.entity_id
_entity_poly.type
_entity_poly.pdbx_seq_one_letter_code
_entity_poly.pdbx_strand_id
1 'polypeptide(L)' 'MSRMLTSILMIGSIVYFAFRYRYRIINVLLASRFLRRFAVGTIMRIPGVKGRLFQSVFGGPSEW' A
#
# COMPACT_ATOMS: atom_id res chain seq x y z
N MET A 1 -21.02 -17.18 -21.49
CA MET A 1 -21.23 -15.74 -21.78
C MET A 1 -21.58 -14.90 -20.56
N SER A 2 -22.57 -15.29 -19.75
CA SER A 2 -23.05 -14.54 -18.57
C SER A 2 -21.99 -14.26 -17.49
N ARG A 3 -21.02 -15.16 -17.30
CA ARG A 3 -19.94 -15.02 -16.29
C ARG A 3 -18.92 -13.90 -16.61
N MET A 4 -18.65 -13.64 -17.89
CA MET A 4 -17.73 -12.57 -18.31
C MET A 4 -18.38 -11.19 -18.19
N LEU A 5 -19.65 -11.09 -18.59
CA LEU A 5 -20.45 -9.86 -18.46
C LEU A 5 -20.63 -9.46 -17.00
N THR A 6 -20.97 -10.41 -16.13
CA THR A 6 -21.08 -10.15 -14.69
C THR A 6 -19.75 -9.75 -14.07
N SER A 7 -18.63 -10.36 -14.47
CA SER A 7 -17.29 -9.99 -13.96
C SER A 7 -16.87 -8.58 -14.39
N ILE A 8 -17.12 -8.20 -15.66
CA ILE A 8 -16.87 -6.84 -16.16
C ILE A 8 -17.74 -5.80 -15.45
N LEU A 9 -19.03 -6.09 -15.25
CA LEU A 9 -19.92 -5.21 -14.49
C LEU A 9 -19.50 -5.10 -13.03
N MET A 10 -19.01 -6.19 -12.42
CA MET A 10 -18.48 -6.17 -11.05
C MET A 10 -17.28 -5.23 -10.94
N ILE A 11 -16.29 -5.39 -11.82
CA ILE A 11 -15.09 -4.53 -11.84
C ILE A 11 -15.48 -3.08 -12.13
N GLY A 12 -16.35 -2.84 -13.11
CA GLY A 12 -16.85 -1.51 -13.43
C GLY A 12 -17.58 -0.84 -12.26
N SER A 13 -18.40 -1.58 -11.51
CA SER A 13 -19.11 -1.08 -10.33
C SER A 13 -18.13 -0.71 -9.20
N ILE A 14 -17.11 -1.53 -8.98
CA ILE A 14 -16.06 -1.29 -7.99
C ILE A 14 -15.27 -0.03 -8.35
N VAL A 15 -14.90 0.12 -9.63
CA VAL A 15 -14.19 1.32 -10.13
C VAL A 15 -15.06 2.56 -10.00
N TYR A 16 -16.35 2.48 -10.32
CA TYR A 16 -17.29 3.59 -10.18
C TYR A 16 -17.48 4.01 -8.73
N PHE A 17 -17.65 3.05 -7.81
CA PHE A 17 -17.69 3.32 -6.38
C PHE A 17 -16.36 3.88 -5.86
N ALA A 18 -15.24 3.37 -6.36
CA ALA A 18 -13.91 3.88 -6.02
C ALA A 18 -13.75 5.34 -6.41
N PHE A 19 -14.24 5.73 -7.59
CA PHE A 19 -14.18 7.10 -8.08
C PHE A 19 -15.14 8.03 -7.32
N ARG A 20 -16.36 7.55 -7.03
CA ARG A 20 -17.38 8.29 -6.26
C ARG A 20 -16.94 8.54 -4.81
N TYR A 21 -16.32 7.55 -4.17
CA TYR A 21 -15.86 7.62 -2.78
C TYR A 21 -14.35 7.83 -2.66
N ARG A 22 -13.71 8.43 -3.68
CA ARG A 22 -12.25 8.60 -3.79
C ARG A 22 -11.59 8.96 -2.46
N TYR A 23 -12.14 9.93 -1.74
CA TYR A 23 -11.57 10.41 -0.48
C TYR A 23 -11.82 9.48 0.70
N ARG A 24 -12.97 8.81 0.78
CA ARG A 24 -13.27 7.87 1.88
C ARG A 24 -12.42 6.62 1.77
N ILE A 25 -12.23 6.13 0.54
CA ILE A 25 -11.41 4.94 0.28
C ILE A 25 -9.95 5.25 0.51
N ILE A 26 -9.43 6.36 -0.02
CA ILE A 26 -8.06 6.80 0.26
C ILE A 26 -7.85 6.97 1.78
N ASN A 27 -8.79 7.57 2.51
CA ASN A 27 -8.64 7.76 3.95
C ASN A 27 -8.63 6.43 4.72
N VAL A 28 -9.48 5.46 4.34
CA VAL A 28 -9.46 4.10 4.92
C VAL A 28 -8.21 3.34 4.50
N LEU A 29 -7.73 3.53 3.26
CA LEU A 29 -6.49 2.94 2.76
C LEU A 29 -5.29 3.46 3.56
N LEU A 30 -5.20 4.77 3.77
CA LEU A 30 -4.14 5.42 4.56
C LEU A 30 -4.24 5.10 6.06
N ALA A 31 -5.46 5.05 6.61
CA ALA A 31 -5.68 4.69 8.01
C ALA A 31 -5.46 3.19 8.28
N SER A 32 -5.47 2.36 7.23
CA SER A 32 -5.32 0.93 7.36
C SER A 32 -3.88 0.54 7.70
N ARG A 33 -3.74 -0.19 8.81
CA ARG A 33 -2.52 -0.88 9.23
C ARG A 33 -1.98 -1.79 8.10
N PHE A 34 -2.84 -2.21 7.17
CA PHE A 34 -2.50 -2.99 5.99
C PHE A 34 -1.61 -2.23 5.01
N LEU A 35 -1.95 -0.98 4.68
CA LEU A 35 -1.14 -0.16 3.76
C LEU A 35 0.23 0.13 4.38
N ARG A 36 0.29 0.40 5.68
CA ARG A 36 1.57 0.54 6.40
C ARG A 36 2.42 -0.73 6.29
N ARG A 37 1.82 -1.91 6.49
CA ARG A 37 2.53 -3.20 6.42
C ARG A 37 3.00 -3.50 5.00
N PHE A 38 2.20 -3.14 3.99
CA PHE A 38 2.55 -3.30 2.57
C PHE A 38 3.67 -2.35 2.15
N ALA A 39 3.56 -1.07 2.50
CA ALA A 39 4.58 -0.06 2.23
C ALA A 39 5.90 -0.41 2.93
N VAL A 40 5.88 -0.68 4.24
CA VAL A 40 7.08 -1.05 5.00
C VAL A 40 7.66 -2.38 4.52
N GLY A 41 6.81 -3.39 4.26
CA GLY A 41 7.26 -4.68 3.75
C GLY A 41 7.93 -4.59 2.36
N THR A 42 7.40 -3.73 1.48
CA THR A 42 7.99 -3.48 0.16
C THR A 42 9.31 -2.71 0.27
N ILE A 43 9.34 -1.65 1.09
CA ILE A 43 10.52 -0.80 1.29
C ILE A 43 11.65 -1.59 1.98
N MET A 44 11.34 -2.39 3.01
CA MET A 44 12.34 -3.21 3.73
C MET A 44 12.88 -4.38 2.91
N ARG A 45 12.20 -4.78 1.83
CA ARG A 45 12.68 -5.83 0.92
C ARG A 45 13.76 -5.34 -0.05
N ILE A 46 13.97 -4.01 -0.12
CA ILE A 46 15.02 -3.40 -0.91
C ILE A 46 16.29 -3.29 -0.05
N PRO A 47 17.37 -4.06 -0.33
CA PRO A 47 18.55 -4.14 0.53
C PRO A 47 19.26 -2.77 0.71
N GLY A 48 19.27 -1.92 -0.32
CA GLY A 48 19.87 -0.59 -0.25
C GLY A 48 19.06 0.44 0.57
N VAL A 49 17.73 0.31 0.61
CA VAL A 49 16.87 1.23 1.37
C VAL A 49 16.80 0.81 2.84
N LYS A 50 16.80 -0.51 3.11
CA LYS A 50 16.91 -1.05 4.46
C LYS A 50 18.17 -0.53 5.17
N GLY A 51 19.34 -0.61 4.54
CA GLY A 51 20.60 -0.14 5.14
C GLY A 51 20.57 1.35 5.50
N ARG A 52 20.08 2.20 4.59
CA ARG A 52 19.98 3.64 4.83
C ARG A 52 18.94 4.02 5.89
N LEU A 53 17.80 3.34 5.93
CA LEU A 53 16.79 3.55 6.96
C LEU A 53 17.28 3.11 8.34
N PHE A 54 17.97 1.96 8.44
CA PHE A 54 18.58 1.55 9.69
C PHE A 54 19.64 2.57 10.15
N GLN A 55 20.50 3.04 9.23
CA GLN A 55 21.52 4.03 9.54
C GLN A 55 20.93 5.41 9.92
N SER A 56 19.79 5.81 9.34
CA SER A 56 19.15 7.09 9.64
C SER A 56 18.28 7.05 10.90
N VAL A 57 17.66 5.91 11.21
CA VAL A 57 16.75 5.75 12.37
C VAL A 57 17.51 5.35 13.64
N PHE A 58 18.54 4.51 13.51
CA PHE A 58 19.36 4.08 14.65
C PHE A 58 20.64 4.91 14.83
N GLY A 59 20.94 5.84 13.90
CA GLY A 59 22.29 6.36 13.74
C GLY A 59 23.22 5.25 13.25
N GLY A 60 24.26 5.58 12.50
CA GLY A 60 25.35 4.62 12.26
C GLY A 60 25.90 4.06 13.58
N PRO A 61 26.62 2.92 13.55
CA PRO A 61 27.16 2.30 14.76
C PRO A 61 27.89 3.37 15.57
N SER A 62 27.43 3.60 16.79
CA SER A 62 28.29 4.25 17.77
C SER A 62 29.39 3.24 18.05
N GLU A 63 30.56 3.49 17.50
CA GLU A 63 31.80 2.82 17.87
C GLU A 63 32.05 3.15 19.36
N TRP A 64 31.68 2.22 20.23
CA TRP A 64 32.19 2.07 21.60
C TRP A 64 32.41 0.59 21.88
#